data_AF-A0A3R9MIZ0-F1
#
_entry.id   AF-A0A3R9MIZ0-F1
#
_cell.length_a   1.000
_cell.length_b   1.000
_cell.length_c   1.000
_cell.angle_alpha   90.00
_cell.angle_beta   90.00
_cell.angle_gamma   90.00
#
_symmetry.space_group_name_H-M   'P 1'
#
loop_
_entity.id
_entity.type
_entity.pdbx_description
1 polymer ?
#
loop_
_entity_poly.entity_id
_entity_poly.type
_entity_poly.pdbx_seq_one_letter_code
_entity_poly.pdbx_strand_id
1 'polypeptide(L)'
;MKRILYFLLAGAASSLVSACDEVDIAKNTPTCIRTQTEEFARSAACTTDNRTIGASVKEYRFQGQTVYVLDQGSCISDGSAQVISENCQRLGFLGGFAGNTIINGESFDKAEYQRTIWQK
;
A
#
# COMPACT_ATOMS: atom_id res chain seq x y z
N MET A 1 -27.13 -64.98 -11.29
CA MET A 1 -27.92 -63.74 -11.15
C MET A 1 -26.97 -62.61 -10.80
N LYS A 2 -27.01 -61.53 -11.58
CA LYS A 2 -26.18 -60.32 -11.46
C LYS A 2 -26.45 -59.61 -10.14
N ARG A 3 -25.42 -59.01 -9.55
CA ARG A 3 -25.39 -57.60 -9.11
C ARG A 3 -23.97 -57.22 -8.67
N ILE A 4 -23.24 -56.68 -9.64
CA ILE A 4 -22.00 -55.96 -9.41
C ILE A 4 -22.38 -54.62 -8.77
N LEU A 5 -21.84 -54.35 -7.58
CA LEU A 5 -22.06 -53.11 -6.85
C LEU A 5 -20.90 -52.17 -7.18
N TYR A 6 -21.08 -51.33 -8.20
CA TYR A 6 -20.18 -50.21 -8.48
C TYR A 6 -20.46 -49.08 -7.49
N PHE A 7 -19.62 -48.92 -6.47
CA PHE A 7 -19.55 -47.68 -5.72
C PHE A 7 -18.74 -46.65 -6.53
N LEU A 8 -19.44 -45.98 -7.45
CA LEU A 8 -19.06 -44.64 -7.90
C LEU A 8 -19.63 -43.66 -6.87
N LEU A 9 -18.78 -42.95 -6.13
CA LEU A 9 -19.14 -41.65 -5.54
C LEU A 9 -17.87 -40.83 -5.29
N ALA A 10 -17.59 -40.03 -6.32
CA ALA A 10 -17.07 -38.67 -6.31
C ALA A 10 -15.96 -38.33 -5.30
N GLY A 11 -14.72 -38.21 -5.81
CA GLY A 11 -13.66 -37.49 -5.13
C GLY A 11 -14.08 -36.03 -4.91
N ALA A 12 -14.14 -35.60 -3.65
CA ALA A 12 -14.25 -34.20 -3.29
C ALA A 12 -12.91 -33.52 -3.61
N ALA A 13 -12.77 -33.00 -4.83
CA ALA A 13 -11.74 -32.04 -5.15
C ALA A 13 -12.13 -30.72 -4.47
N SER A 14 -11.70 -30.55 -3.22
CA SER A 14 -11.83 -29.29 -2.49
C SER A 14 -10.99 -28.22 -3.19
N SER A 15 -11.61 -27.47 -4.09
CA SER A 15 -11.02 -26.27 -4.68
C SER A 15 -10.84 -25.22 -3.58
N LEU A 16 -9.60 -25.06 -3.12
CA LEU A 16 -9.20 -23.90 -2.32
C LEU A 16 -9.32 -22.67 -3.22
N VAL A 17 -10.46 -21.98 -3.15
CA VAL A 17 -10.61 -20.65 -3.75
C VAL A 17 -9.79 -19.70 -2.87
N SER A 18 -8.50 -19.58 -3.16
CA SER A 18 -7.69 -18.50 -2.61
C SER A 18 -8.15 -17.21 -3.28
N ALA A 19 -9.16 -16.56 -2.72
CA ALA A 19 -9.46 -15.17 -3.07
C ALA A 19 -8.25 -14.34 -2.61
N CYS A 20 -7.35 -14.04 -3.54
CA CYS A 20 -6.39 -12.97 -3.32
C CYS A 20 -7.20 -11.69 -3.21
N ASP A 21 -7.28 -11.10 -2.03
CA ASP A 21 -7.85 -9.76 -1.87
C ASP A 21 -7.03 -8.81 -2.75
N GLU A 22 -7.67 -8.28 -3.79
CA GLU A 22 -7.06 -7.30 -4.66
C GLU A 22 -6.95 -5.97 -3.91
N VAL A 23 -5.76 -5.38 -3.91
CA VAL A 23 -5.55 -4.05 -3.33
C VAL A 23 -6.14 -3.03 -4.30
N ASP A 24 -7.16 -2.29 -3.86
CA ASP A 24 -7.80 -1.25 -4.68
C ASP A 24 -6.87 -0.04 -4.86
N ILE A 25 -6.06 -0.09 -5.92
CA ILE A 25 -5.09 0.94 -6.28
C ILE A 25 -5.63 1.79 -7.42
N ALA A 26 -5.61 3.11 -7.21
CA ALA A 26 -6.08 4.10 -8.17
C ALA A 26 -5.60 3.80 -9.60
N LYS A 27 -6.52 3.95 -10.56
CA LYS A 27 -6.24 3.76 -11.99
C LYS A 27 -5.13 4.70 -12.45
N ASN A 28 -4.45 4.33 -13.54
CA ASN A 28 -3.35 5.08 -14.15
C ASN A 28 -2.14 5.33 -13.23
N THR A 29 -2.03 4.59 -12.12
CA THR A 29 -0.83 4.59 -11.29
C THR A 29 0.31 3.84 -12.01
N PRO A 30 1.53 4.40 -12.11
CA PRO A 30 2.66 3.75 -12.75
C PRO A 30 2.93 2.35 -12.18
N THR A 31 3.35 1.42 -13.02
CA THR A 31 3.51 0.00 -12.65
C THR A 31 4.40 -0.18 -11.42
N CYS A 32 5.53 0.53 -11.34
CA CYS A 32 6.43 0.38 -10.19
C CYS A 32 5.76 0.86 -8.89
N ILE A 33 5.01 1.97 -8.95
CA ILE A 33 4.30 2.53 -7.79
C ILE A 33 3.18 1.60 -7.37
N ARG A 34 2.48 0.99 -8.33
CA ARG A 34 1.48 -0.05 -8.05
C ARG A 34 2.11 -1.21 -7.28
N THR A 35 3.22 -1.77 -7.75
CA THR A 35 3.91 -2.85 -7.04
C THR A 35 4.35 -2.44 -5.63
N GLN A 36 4.96 -1.27 -5.47
CA GLN A 36 5.35 -0.75 -4.14
C GLN A 36 4.13 -0.54 -3.22
N THR A 37 3.00 -0.09 -3.77
CA THR A 37 1.76 0.10 -3.03
C THR A 37 1.15 -1.23 -2.60
N GLU A 38 1.18 -2.27 -3.45
CA GLU A 38 0.72 -3.61 -3.09
C GLU A 38 1.56 -4.21 -1.95
N GLU A 39 2.88 -4.08 -2.03
CA GLU A 39 3.81 -4.53 -0.97
C GLU A 39 3.58 -3.78 0.34
N PHE A 40 3.42 -2.45 0.26
CA PHE A 40 3.13 -1.60 1.40
C PHE A 40 1.77 -1.94 2.04
N ALA A 41 0.72 -2.07 1.24
CA ALA A 41 -0.63 -2.36 1.71
C ALA A 41 -0.73 -3.70 2.48
N ARG A 42 0.01 -4.73 2.02
CA ARG A 42 0.08 -6.05 2.67
C ARG A 42 0.76 -6.01 4.04
N SER A 43 1.69 -5.08 4.24
CA SER A 43 2.46 -4.93 5.48
C SER A 43 1.99 -3.77 6.36
N ALA A 44 1.07 -2.94 5.86
CA ALA A 44 0.55 -1.77 6.55
C ALA A 44 -0.11 -2.13 7.89
N ALA A 45 0.37 -1.52 8.97
CA ALA A 45 -0.06 -1.86 10.32
C ALA A 45 -1.25 -1.04 10.80
N CYS A 46 -1.28 0.28 10.52
CA CYS A 46 -2.37 1.12 11.00
C CYS A 46 -3.61 1.01 10.12
N THR A 47 -4.76 0.95 10.79
CA THR A 47 -6.09 0.98 10.18
C THR A 47 -6.81 2.25 10.61
N THR A 48 -7.72 2.74 9.77
CA THR A 48 -8.56 3.87 10.11
C THR A 48 -9.63 3.45 11.14
N ASP A 49 -9.68 4.12 12.28
CA ASP A 49 -10.73 3.96 13.30
C ASP A 49 -11.10 5.31 13.95
N ASN A 50 -11.79 5.29 15.09
CA ASN A 50 -12.20 6.51 15.79
C ASN A 50 -11.05 7.29 16.46
N ARG A 51 -9.83 6.75 16.45
CA ARG A 51 -8.63 7.29 17.13
C ARG A 51 -7.44 7.39 16.20
N THR A 52 -7.37 6.57 15.15
CA THR A 52 -6.21 6.51 14.25
C THR A 52 -6.57 6.72 12.79
N ILE A 53 -5.64 7.33 12.07
CA ILE A 53 -5.63 7.39 10.60
C ILE A 53 -4.89 6.14 10.11
N GLY A 54 -5.49 5.41 9.16
CA GLY A 54 -4.88 4.24 8.54
C GLY A 54 -3.74 4.58 7.60
N ALA A 55 -3.02 3.54 7.19
CA ALA A 55 -1.95 3.68 6.21
C ALA A 55 -2.48 4.21 4.87
N SER A 56 -1.65 4.96 4.14
CA SER A 56 -2.00 5.48 2.82
C SER A 56 -0.80 5.64 1.92
N VAL A 57 -1.06 5.60 0.61
CA VAL A 57 -0.12 6.05 -0.41
C VAL A 57 -0.72 7.26 -1.11
N LYS A 58 -0.01 8.39 -1.08
CA LYS A 58 -0.49 9.66 -1.65
C LYS A 58 0.52 10.21 -2.65
N GLU A 59 0.01 10.76 -3.74
CA GLU A 59 0.78 11.39 -4.81
C GLU A 59 0.88 12.90 -4.57
N TYR A 60 2.08 13.45 -4.78
CA TYR A 60 2.38 14.86 -4.62
C TYR A 60 3.22 15.38 -5.78
N ARG A 61 3.12 16.69 -6.01
CA ARG A 61 4.07 17.45 -6.82
C ARG A 61 5.07 18.12 -5.87
N PHE A 62 6.35 17.79 -6.00
CA PHE A 62 7.41 18.33 -5.14
C PHE A 62 8.68 18.54 -5.97
N GLN A 63 9.34 19.70 -5.84
CA GLN A 63 10.55 20.05 -6.60
C GLN A 63 10.40 19.92 -8.13
N GLY A 64 9.19 20.16 -8.65
CA GLY A 64 8.93 19.97 -10.08
C GLY A 64 8.98 18.49 -10.52
N GLN A 65 8.80 17.55 -9.59
CA GLN A 65 8.70 16.11 -9.86
C GLN A 65 7.46 15.51 -9.20
N THR A 66 6.96 14.41 -9.76
CA THR A 66 5.89 13.63 -9.13
C THR A 66 6.54 12.66 -8.14
N VAL A 67 6.07 12.70 -6.90
CA VAL A 67 6.55 11.86 -5.80
C VAL A 67 5.38 11.20 -5.08
N TYR A 68 5.67 10.12 -4.37
CA TYR A 68 4.70 9.34 -3.65
C TYR A 68 5.15 9.17 -2.20
N VAL A 69 4.22 9.36 -1.28
CA VAL A 69 4.43 9.22 0.16
C VAL A 69 3.71 7.97 0.63
N LEU A 70 4.46 7.00 1.13
CA LEU A 70 3.98 5.77 1.77
C LEU A 70 3.97 6.01 3.27
N ASP A 71 2.79 6.26 3.82
CA ASP A 71 2.60 6.66 5.21
C ASP A 71 1.87 5.56 5.98
N GLN A 72 2.45 5.09 7.08
CA GLN A 72 1.83 4.05 7.91
C GLN A 72 0.59 4.55 8.64
N GLY A 73 0.36 5.86 8.76
CA GLY A 73 -0.75 6.43 9.52
C GLY A 73 -0.35 6.76 10.96
N SER A 74 -1.35 6.96 11.83
CA SER A 74 -1.13 7.61 13.13
C SER A 74 -1.10 6.65 14.34
N CYS A 75 -1.01 5.33 14.13
CA CYS A 75 -0.98 4.36 15.22
C CYS A 75 0.43 4.14 15.82
N ILE A 76 1.45 4.85 15.30
CA ILE A 76 2.85 4.77 15.73
C ILE A 76 3.32 6.19 16.09
N SER A 77 3.70 6.43 17.34
CA SER A 77 4.06 7.77 17.84
C SER A 77 5.21 8.42 17.06
N ASP A 78 6.26 7.65 16.76
CA ASP A 78 7.43 8.09 15.99
C ASP A 78 7.42 7.50 14.58
N GLY A 79 6.23 7.40 13.97
CA GLY A 79 6.05 6.88 12.62
C GLY A 79 6.79 7.74 11.60
N SER A 80 7.36 7.08 10.59
CA SER A 80 7.93 7.75 9.43
C SER A 80 7.17 7.39 8.16
N ALA A 81 7.15 8.32 7.21
CA ALA A 81 6.57 8.11 5.89
C ALA A 81 7.68 8.11 4.84
N GLN A 82 7.74 7.07 4.01
CA GLN A 82 8.76 6.98 2.96
C GLN A 82 8.35 7.82 1.76
N VAL A 83 9.27 8.64 1.25
CA VAL A 83 9.08 9.40 0.01
C VAL A 83 9.84 8.72 -1.12
N ILE A 84 9.14 8.43 -2.23
CA ILE A 84 9.72 7.84 -3.44
C ILE A 84 9.39 8.68 -4.67
N SER A 85 10.25 8.65 -5.69
CA SER A 85 9.98 9.26 -6.99
C SER A 85 9.03 8.41 -7.84
N GLU A 86 8.55 8.96 -8.96
CA GLU A 86 7.81 8.21 -9.99
C GLU A 86 8.54 6.98 -10.55
N ASN A 87 9.88 6.96 -10.45
CA ASN A 87 10.73 5.84 -10.85
C ASN A 87 11.02 4.89 -9.69
N CYS A 88 10.25 4.97 -8.59
CA CYS A 88 10.40 4.15 -7.39
C CYS A 88 11.75 4.27 -6.67
N GLN A 89 12.50 5.34 -6.91
CA GLN A 89 13.72 5.63 -6.15
C GLN A 89 13.34 6.26 -4.82
N ARG A 90 13.93 5.76 -3.72
CA ARG A 90 13.77 6.37 -2.41
C ARG A 90 14.47 7.73 -2.37
N LEU A 91 13.72 8.75 -1.98
CA LEU A 91 14.21 10.12 -1.82
C LEU A 91 14.49 10.45 -0.34
N GLY A 92 13.77 9.81 0.58
CA GLY A 92 13.98 10.00 2.02
C GLY A 92 12.79 9.53 2.86
N PHE A 93 12.76 10.00 4.10
CA PHE A 93 11.68 9.74 5.05
C PHE A 93 11.23 11.04 5.72
N LEU A 94 9.92 11.19 5.88
CA LEU A 94 9.31 12.26 6.67
C LEU A 94 8.94 11.75 8.05
N GLY A 95 8.91 12.64 9.05
CA GLY A 95 8.59 12.30 10.43
C GLY A 95 9.70 11.51 11.11
N GLY A 96 9.32 10.43 11.80
CA GLY A 96 10.20 9.68 12.68
C GLY A 96 10.54 10.43 13.97
N PHE A 97 11.35 9.81 14.83
CA PHE A 97 11.76 10.36 16.12
C PHE A 97 12.37 11.77 16.03
N ALA A 98 13.13 12.04 14.96
CA ALA A 98 13.74 13.35 14.71
C ALA A 98 12.77 14.38 14.11
N GLY A 99 11.58 13.96 13.67
CA GLY A 99 10.60 14.83 13.00
C GLY A 99 11.12 15.42 11.69
N ASN A 100 11.75 14.61 10.84
CA ASN A 100 12.33 15.13 9.60
C ASN A 100 11.25 15.66 8.65
N THR A 101 11.40 16.90 8.20
CA THR A 101 10.50 17.52 7.20
C THR A 101 11.20 17.77 5.87
N ILE A 102 12.48 17.42 5.76
CA ILE A 102 13.32 17.79 4.61
C ILE A 102 13.54 16.60 3.68
N ILE A 103 13.29 16.80 2.39
CA ILE A 103 13.63 15.87 1.30
C ILE A 103 14.48 16.63 0.29
N ASN A 104 15.64 16.08 -0.09
CA ASN A 104 16.58 16.71 -1.03
C ASN A 104 16.93 18.18 -0.68
N GLY A 105 17.10 18.47 0.61
CA GLY A 105 17.47 19.82 1.08
C GLY A 105 16.33 20.85 1.11
N GLU A 106 15.10 20.46 0.81
CA GLU A 106 13.93 21.35 0.83
C GLU A 106 12.81 20.82 1.75
N SER A 107 12.09 21.73 2.42
CA SER A 107 10.92 21.34 3.23
C SER A 107 9.82 20.77 2.36
N PHE A 108 9.31 19.61 2.77
CA PHE A 108 8.20 18.93 2.12
C PHE A 108 6.86 19.66 2.31
N ASP A 109 6.78 20.68 3.16
CA ASP A 109 5.60 21.54 3.28
C ASP A 109 5.25 22.27 1.97
N LYS A 110 6.21 22.36 1.04
CA LYS A 110 6.01 22.90 -0.32
C LYS A 110 5.43 21.88 -1.30
N ALA A 111 5.25 20.61 -0.89
CA ALA A 111 4.68 19.59 -1.75
C ALA A 111 3.18 19.83 -1.94
N GLU A 112 2.72 19.76 -3.18
CA GLU A 112 1.32 19.94 -3.52
C GLU A 112 0.66 18.57 -3.68
N TYR A 113 -0.30 18.25 -2.81
CA TYR A 113 -1.08 17.02 -2.92
C TYR A 113 -1.82 16.95 -4.26
N GLN A 114 -1.74 15.80 -4.93
CA GLN A 114 -2.41 15.55 -6.20
C GLN A 114 -3.61 14.61 -6.00
N ARG A 115 -3.38 13.43 -5.42
CA ARG A 115 -4.43 12.42 -5.20
C ARG A 115 -3.98 11.32 -4.23
N THR A 116 -4.94 10.55 -3.74
CA THR A 116 -4.70 9.32 -2.99
C THR A 116 -4.62 8.15 -3.96
N ILE A 117 -3.56 7.36 -3.84
CA ILE A 117 -3.34 6.14 -4.63
C ILE A 117 -4.01 4.94 -3.99
N TRP A 118 -3.91 4.85 -2.67
CA TRP A 118 -4.46 3.78 -1.85
C TRP A 118 -4.59 4.25 -0.39
N GLN A 119 -5.52 3.66 0.36
CA GLN A 119 -5.69 3.89 1.80
C GLN A 119 -6.34 2.68 2.49
N LYS A 120 -6.09 2.55 3.80
CA LYS A 120 -6.58 1.46 4.66
C LYS A 120 -7.72 1.86 5.60
#